data_AF-A0A1K0G0V0-F1
#
_entry.id   AF-A0A1K0G0V0-F1
#
_cell.length_a   1.000
_cell.length_b   1.000
_cell.length_c   1.000
_cell.angle_alpha   90.00
_cell.angle_beta   90.00
_cell.angle_gamma   90.00
#
_symmetry.space_group_name_H-M   'P 1'
#
loop_
_entity.id
_entity.type
_entity.pdbx_description
1 polymer ?
#
loop_
_entity_poly.entity_id
_entity_poly.type
_entity_poly.pdbx_seq_one_letter_code
_entity_poly.pdbx_strand_id
1 'polypeptide(L)'
;MGLVSINNQAPRRETEKIPKDVSSSIAHIKKLNNSNWHTWEPTFINCLQRVHNANEILYGTIAPGNEDYDKDLDKALVGLIHACCDNSPDSRIDTYTVRGTNEEAQLGSTLYIKLRKALTLNDAVKQAGLQGHIHTVCLHNRDVVKLGKELDSIWNDAACLCKHFDEDLKKSTLYRCTAQDWFYANSVDTLKTARPDCKYDEAYHALAKKQQGGEISSHIRGAARVATGTGQSDASQATQAPKGRRDPCNPTAPPKCYACGEPNHIARNCTSCNISHNPAPNTAGPAAHLAQEVSH
;
A
#
# COMPACT_ATOMS: atom_id res chain seq x y z
N MET A 1 -7.57 -80.58 28.24
CA MET A 1 -7.88 -79.14 28.09
C MET A 1 -6.58 -78.37 28.02
N GLY A 2 -6.39 -77.57 26.97
CA GLY A 2 -5.21 -76.71 26.80
C GLY A 2 -4.82 -76.53 25.33
N LEU A 3 -5.65 -75.83 24.55
CA LEU A 3 -5.25 -75.32 23.24
C LEU A 3 -4.60 -73.95 23.44
N VAL A 4 -3.30 -73.87 23.15
CA VAL A 4 -2.53 -72.63 23.13
C VAL A 4 -2.84 -71.93 21.79
N SER A 5 -3.62 -70.85 21.83
CA SER A 5 -3.79 -69.94 20.69
C SER A 5 -2.54 -69.08 20.53
N ILE A 6 -1.75 -69.37 19.48
CA ILE A 6 -0.65 -68.51 19.05
C ILE A 6 -1.24 -67.43 18.15
N ASN A 7 -1.41 -66.23 18.73
CA ASN A 7 -1.87 -65.03 18.04
C ASN A 7 -0.71 -64.45 17.21
N ASN A 8 -0.62 -64.81 15.93
CA ASN A 8 0.31 -64.21 14.98
C ASN A 8 -0.30 -62.91 14.41
N GLN A 9 -0.12 -61.79 15.12
CA GLN A 9 -0.31 -60.47 14.51
C GLN A 9 1.02 -60.02 13.90
N ALA A 10 1.09 -60.02 12.58
CA ALA A 10 2.18 -59.40 11.84
C ALA A 10 2.24 -57.89 12.15
N PRO A 11 3.44 -57.29 12.29
CA PRO A 11 3.56 -55.86 12.49
C PRO A 11 3.08 -55.15 11.22
N ARG A 12 1.91 -54.51 11.29
CA ARG A 12 1.44 -53.55 10.29
C ARG A 12 2.49 -52.44 10.23
N ARG A 13 3.40 -52.51 9.26
CA ARG A 13 4.22 -51.36 8.87
C ARG A 13 3.23 -50.35 8.30
N GLU A 14 2.93 -49.30 9.06
CA GLU A 14 2.29 -48.10 8.53
C GLU A 14 3.22 -47.55 7.44
N THR A 15 2.98 -47.94 6.19
CA THR A 15 3.66 -47.35 5.04
C THR A 15 3.23 -45.89 4.99
N GLU A 16 4.17 -44.98 5.25
CA GLU A 16 3.97 -43.55 5.03
C GLU A 16 3.37 -43.35 3.64
N LYS A 17 2.13 -42.84 3.60
CA LYS A 17 1.39 -42.62 2.34
C LYS A 17 2.04 -41.56 1.45
N ILE A 18 2.81 -40.67 2.07
CA ILE A 18 3.54 -39.62 1.40
C ILE A 18 5.04 -39.91 1.52
N PRO A 19 5.75 -40.07 0.39
CA PRO A 19 7.20 -40.27 0.40
C PRO A 19 7.96 -39.17 1.17
N LYS A 20 9.03 -39.57 1.87
CA LYS A 20 9.84 -38.65 2.68
C LYS A 20 10.49 -37.55 1.86
N ASP A 21 10.90 -37.84 0.63
CA ASP A 21 11.48 -36.87 -0.30
C ASP A 21 10.47 -35.79 -0.70
N VAL A 22 9.20 -36.18 -0.92
CA VAL A 22 8.10 -35.25 -1.17
C VAL A 22 7.86 -34.36 0.05
N SER A 23 7.73 -34.96 1.23
CA SER A 23 7.56 -34.21 2.49
C SER A 23 8.72 -33.24 2.76
N SER A 24 9.96 -33.67 2.51
CA SER A 24 11.15 -32.84 2.63
C SER A 24 11.14 -31.68 1.63
N SER A 25 10.75 -31.93 0.38
CA SER A 25 10.66 -30.89 -0.66
C SER A 25 9.63 -29.84 -0.28
N ILE A 26 8.47 -30.28 0.22
CA ILE A 26 7.40 -29.39 0.68
C ILE A 26 7.84 -28.54 1.88
N ALA A 27 8.64 -29.10 2.79
CA ALA A 27 9.16 -28.36 3.95
C ALA A 27 10.06 -27.16 3.56
N HIS A 28 10.65 -27.18 2.37
CA HIS A 28 11.46 -26.08 1.83
C HIS A 28 10.65 -25.02 1.08
N ILE A 29 9.36 -25.27 0.81
CA ILE A 29 8.48 -24.27 0.21
C ILE A 29 8.27 -23.13 1.23
N LYS A 30 8.30 -21.88 0.76
CA LYS A 30 7.93 -20.72 1.59
C LYS A 30 6.55 -20.95 2.23
N LYS A 31 6.41 -20.72 3.54
CA LYS A 31 5.13 -20.92 4.24
C LYS A 31 4.00 -20.14 3.57
N LEU A 32 2.84 -20.77 3.46
CA LEU A 32 1.64 -20.19 2.86
C LEU A 32 1.10 -19.07 3.75
N ASN A 33 0.83 -17.91 3.16
CA ASN A 33 0.29 -16.75 3.84
C ASN A 33 -0.78 -16.05 2.96
N ASN A 34 -1.27 -14.90 3.42
CA ASN A 34 -2.35 -14.16 2.77
C ASN A 34 -2.01 -13.51 1.42
N SER A 35 -0.77 -13.62 0.93
CA SER A 35 -0.32 -12.94 -0.29
C SER A 35 0.44 -13.81 -1.28
N ASN A 36 0.84 -15.03 -0.90
CA ASN A 36 1.67 -15.87 -1.77
C ASN A 36 0.94 -17.09 -2.36
N TRP A 37 -0.39 -17.16 -2.30
CA TRP A 37 -1.16 -18.30 -2.84
C TRP A 37 -0.75 -18.66 -4.29
N HIS A 38 -0.61 -17.65 -5.15
CA HIS A 38 -0.29 -17.83 -6.57
C HIS A 38 1.12 -18.38 -6.85
N THR A 39 2.08 -18.20 -5.93
CA THR A 39 3.42 -18.81 -6.03
C THR A 39 3.49 -20.13 -5.28
N TRP A 40 2.75 -20.23 -4.17
CA TRP A 40 2.70 -21.40 -3.31
C TRP A 40 1.98 -22.58 -3.98
N GLU A 41 0.78 -22.35 -4.51
CA GLU A 41 -0.07 -23.42 -5.05
C GLU A 41 0.62 -24.22 -6.17
N PRO A 42 1.18 -23.60 -7.22
CA PRO A 42 1.83 -24.37 -8.28
C PRO A 42 3.05 -25.16 -7.76
N THR A 43 3.81 -24.60 -6.82
CA THR A 43 4.98 -25.25 -6.23
C THR A 43 4.57 -26.45 -5.38
N PHE A 44 3.54 -26.29 -4.55
CA PHE A 44 2.98 -27.34 -3.70
C PHE A 44 2.40 -28.49 -4.54
N ILE A 45 1.57 -28.18 -5.53
CA ILE A 45 0.96 -29.17 -6.42
C ILE A 45 2.03 -29.90 -7.25
N ASN A 46 3.06 -29.20 -7.72
CA ASN A 46 4.18 -29.81 -8.43
C ASN A 46 4.93 -30.85 -7.56
N CYS A 47 5.10 -30.58 -6.26
CA CYS A 47 5.68 -31.56 -5.35
C CYS A 47 4.80 -32.80 -5.17
N LEU A 48 3.48 -32.62 -5.18
CA LEU A 48 2.50 -33.71 -5.01
C LEU A 48 2.28 -34.56 -6.27
N GLN A 49 2.72 -34.13 -7.45
CA GLN A 49 2.56 -34.90 -8.71
C GLN A 49 3.11 -36.33 -8.65
N ARG A 50 4.08 -36.59 -7.76
CA ARG A 50 4.67 -37.93 -7.57
C ARG A 50 3.83 -38.85 -6.68
N VAL A 51 2.82 -38.32 -6.00
CA VAL A 51 1.94 -39.07 -5.10
C VAL A 51 0.66 -39.38 -5.85
N HIS A 52 0.43 -40.66 -6.13
CA HIS A 52 -0.75 -41.12 -6.86
C HIS A 52 -2.04 -40.64 -6.18
N ASN A 53 -2.99 -40.14 -6.98
CA ASN A 53 -4.30 -39.62 -6.57
C ASN A 53 -4.29 -38.39 -5.64
N ALA A 54 -3.13 -37.86 -5.24
CA ALA A 54 -3.08 -36.75 -4.28
C ALA A 54 -3.73 -35.46 -4.82
N ASN A 55 -3.47 -35.12 -6.07
CA ASN A 55 -4.03 -33.94 -6.70
C ASN A 55 -5.54 -34.10 -6.92
N GLU A 56 -5.96 -35.26 -7.40
CA GLU A 56 -7.35 -35.60 -7.65
C GLU A 56 -8.18 -35.60 -6.36
N ILE A 57 -7.60 -36.07 -5.25
CA ILE A 57 -8.20 -35.96 -3.92
C ILE A 57 -8.29 -34.48 -3.51
N LEU A 58 -7.20 -33.69 -3.59
CA LEU A 58 -7.21 -32.27 -3.19
C LEU A 58 -8.19 -31.42 -4.01
N TYR A 59 -8.31 -31.66 -5.31
CA TYR A 59 -9.26 -30.96 -6.17
C TYR A 59 -10.70 -31.48 -6.01
N GLY A 60 -10.89 -32.58 -5.25
CA GLY A 60 -12.20 -33.18 -4.98
C GLY A 60 -12.75 -34.01 -6.15
N THR A 61 -11.92 -34.35 -7.14
CA THR A 61 -12.27 -35.26 -8.24
C THR A 61 -12.47 -36.69 -7.72
N ILE A 62 -11.63 -37.13 -6.78
CA ILE A 62 -11.80 -38.37 -6.03
C ILE A 62 -12.34 -38.02 -4.64
N ALA A 63 -13.60 -38.36 -4.39
CA ALA A 63 -14.31 -38.03 -3.15
C ALA A 63 -14.50 -39.27 -2.25
N PRO A 64 -14.79 -39.09 -0.94
CA PRO A 64 -15.12 -40.20 -0.05
C PRO A 64 -16.24 -41.08 -0.62
N GLY A 65 -16.02 -42.40 -0.65
CA GLY A 65 -16.93 -43.37 -1.25
C GLY A 65 -16.54 -43.81 -2.66
N ASN A 66 -15.58 -43.15 -3.30
CA ASN A 66 -14.93 -43.65 -4.52
C ASN A 66 -13.94 -44.79 -4.16
N GLU A 67 -13.82 -45.80 -5.02
CA GLU A 67 -12.90 -46.94 -4.83
C GLU A 67 -11.42 -46.50 -4.78
N ASP A 68 -11.08 -45.44 -5.51
CA ASP A 68 -9.73 -44.87 -5.58
C ASP A 68 -9.43 -43.88 -4.43
N TYR A 69 -10.40 -43.62 -3.55
CA TYR A 69 -10.23 -42.70 -2.43
C TYR A 69 -9.44 -43.34 -1.28
N ASP A 70 -8.26 -42.78 -1.00
CA ASP A 70 -7.44 -43.18 0.14
C ASP A 70 -7.61 -42.21 1.31
N LYS A 71 -8.33 -42.66 2.35
CA LYS A 71 -8.61 -41.89 3.57
C LYS A 71 -7.34 -41.52 4.36
N ASP A 72 -6.34 -42.42 4.38
CA ASP A 72 -5.10 -42.17 5.11
C ASP A 72 -4.23 -41.16 4.36
N LEU A 73 -4.24 -41.21 3.02
CA LEU A 73 -3.61 -40.20 2.17
C LEU A 73 -4.28 -38.83 2.36
N ASP A 74 -5.61 -38.75 2.35
CA ASP A 74 -6.32 -37.48 2.57
C ASP A 74 -5.99 -36.87 3.93
N LYS A 75 -5.94 -37.69 5.00
CA LYS A 75 -5.50 -37.26 6.33
C LYS A 75 -4.06 -36.74 6.32
N ALA A 76 -3.16 -37.40 5.60
CA ALA A 76 -1.78 -36.96 5.45
C ALA A 76 -1.67 -35.62 4.67
N LEU A 77 -2.48 -35.43 3.64
CA LEU A 77 -2.58 -34.19 2.88
C LEU A 77 -3.08 -33.02 3.74
N VAL A 78 -4.09 -33.25 4.59
CA VAL A 78 -4.54 -32.26 5.58
C VAL A 78 -3.38 -31.84 6.48
N GLY A 79 -2.65 -32.82 7.04
CA GLY A 79 -1.48 -32.56 7.88
C GLY A 79 -0.39 -31.75 7.17
N LEU A 80 -0.11 -32.06 5.91
CA LEU A 80 0.84 -31.31 5.09
C LEU A 80 0.40 -29.87 4.84
N ILE A 81 -0.86 -29.64 4.50
CA ILE A 81 -1.39 -28.29 4.27
C ILE A 81 -1.22 -27.46 5.55
N HIS A 82 -1.64 -27.98 6.70
CA HIS A 82 -1.46 -27.31 8.00
C HIS A 82 0.01 -27.03 8.30
N ALA A 83 0.90 -27.98 8.02
CA ALA A 83 2.33 -27.79 8.22
C ALA A 83 2.92 -26.72 7.29
N CYS A 84 2.30 -26.46 6.13
CA CYS A 84 2.75 -25.43 5.19
C CYS A 84 2.24 -24.03 5.53
N CYS A 85 1.19 -23.90 6.33
CA CYS A 85 0.64 -22.61 6.72
C CYS A 85 1.62 -21.82 7.61
N ASP A 86 1.69 -20.51 7.37
CA ASP A 86 2.38 -19.57 8.23
C ASP A 86 1.50 -19.24 9.43
N ASN A 87 1.85 -19.78 10.60
CA ASN A 87 1.10 -19.58 11.85
C ASN A 87 1.69 -18.44 12.70
N SER A 88 2.46 -17.54 12.07
CA SER A 88 2.90 -16.29 12.70
C SER A 88 1.68 -15.46 13.13
N PRO A 89 1.74 -14.70 14.25
CA PRO A 89 0.65 -13.81 14.67
C PRO A 89 0.24 -12.77 13.61
N ASP A 90 1.12 -12.46 12.66
CA ASP A 90 0.83 -11.53 11.56
C ASP A 90 0.04 -12.19 10.41
N SER A 91 0.03 -13.52 10.36
CA SER A 91 -0.70 -14.30 9.37
C SER A 91 -2.14 -14.54 9.85
N ARG A 92 -3.09 -14.40 8.94
CA ARG A 92 -4.51 -14.73 9.21
C ARG A 92 -4.89 -16.09 8.66
N ILE A 93 -3.93 -16.87 8.19
CA ILE A 93 -4.22 -18.13 7.52
C ILE A 93 -4.94 -19.11 8.43
N ASP A 94 -4.64 -19.06 9.73
CA ASP A 94 -5.28 -19.89 10.75
C ASP A 94 -6.80 -19.73 10.75
N THR A 95 -7.31 -18.53 10.47
CA THR A 95 -8.76 -18.28 10.40
C THR A 95 -9.45 -19.12 9.31
N TYR A 96 -8.70 -19.53 8.28
CA TYR A 96 -9.20 -20.37 7.20
C TYR A 96 -8.98 -21.85 7.46
N THR A 97 -7.97 -22.22 8.25
CA THR A 97 -7.63 -23.63 8.53
C THR A 97 -8.45 -24.23 9.67
N VAL A 98 -9.06 -23.40 10.53
CA VAL A 98 -9.97 -23.88 11.60
C VAL A 98 -11.13 -24.68 11.00
N ARG A 99 -11.34 -25.88 11.56
CA ARG A 99 -12.46 -26.78 11.27
C ARG A 99 -13.79 -26.15 11.69
N GLY A 100 -14.82 -26.25 10.85
CA GLY A 100 -16.16 -25.76 11.18
C GLY A 100 -16.80 -26.57 12.32
N THR A 101 -17.61 -25.93 13.16
CA THR A 101 -18.29 -26.58 14.30
C THR A 101 -19.22 -27.73 13.89
N ASN A 102 -19.63 -27.76 12.62
CA ASN A 102 -20.56 -28.74 12.06
C ASN A 102 -19.89 -29.76 11.13
N GLU A 103 -18.55 -29.72 10.97
CA GLU A 103 -17.84 -30.65 10.10
C GLU A 103 -17.43 -31.88 10.91
N GLU A 104 -17.89 -33.09 10.55
CA GLU A 104 -17.53 -34.36 11.23
C GLU A 104 -16.06 -34.77 11.04
N ALA A 105 -15.46 -34.39 9.92
CA ALA A 105 -14.03 -34.51 9.64
C ALA A 105 -13.61 -33.45 8.62
N GLN A 106 -12.43 -32.88 8.79
CA GLN A 106 -11.85 -31.96 7.80
C GLN A 106 -11.17 -32.80 6.72
N LEU A 107 -11.78 -32.84 5.53
CA LEU A 107 -11.18 -33.45 4.34
C LEU A 107 -10.12 -32.53 3.75
N GLY A 108 -9.09 -33.09 3.12
CA GLY A 108 -8.03 -32.34 2.45
C GLY A 108 -8.60 -31.48 1.32
N SER A 109 -9.54 -32.03 0.56
CA SER A 109 -10.26 -31.32 -0.50
C SER A 109 -11.02 -30.10 0.02
N THR A 110 -11.79 -30.26 1.11
CA THR A 110 -12.55 -29.18 1.73
C THR A 110 -11.64 -28.07 2.24
N LEU A 111 -10.55 -28.43 2.94
CA LEU A 111 -9.56 -27.47 3.43
C LEU A 111 -8.89 -26.71 2.26
N TYR A 112 -8.44 -27.44 1.24
CA TYR A 112 -7.78 -26.86 0.07
C TYR A 112 -8.71 -25.91 -0.69
N ILE A 113 -9.97 -26.31 -0.94
CA ILE A 113 -10.97 -25.47 -1.59
C ILE A 113 -11.28 -24.23 -0.75
N LYS A 114 -11.39 -24.36 0.57
CA LYS A 114 -11.62 -23.23 1.50
C LYS A 114 -10.48 -22.22 1.43
N LEU A 115 -9.23 -22.69 1.51
CA LEU A 115 -8.03 -21.85 1.38
C LEU A 115 -7.98 -21.17 0.01
N ARG A 116 -8.16 -21.94 -1.07
CA ARG A 116 -8.18 -21.42 -2.44
C ARG A 116 -9.21 -20.31 -2.59
N LYS A 117 -10.45 -20.54 -2.14
CA LYS A 117 -11.53 -19.55 -2.21
C LYS A 117 -11.21 -18.29 -1.40
N ALA A 118 -10.75 -18.44 -0.16
CA ALA A 118 -10.50 -17.32 0.72
C ALA A 118 -9.34 -16.44 0.21
N LEU A 119 -8.25 -17.07 -0.21
CA LEU A 119 -7.03 -16.39 -0.64
C LEU A 119 -7.21 -15.76 -2.03
N THR A 120 -7.89 -16.42 -2.96
CA THR A 120 -8.20 -15.82 -4.27
C THR A 120 -9.23 -14.70 -4.18
N LEU A 121 -10.21 -14.79 -3.29
CA LEU A 121 -11.14 -13.69 -3.01
C LEU A 121 -10.40 -12.47 -2.43
N ASN A 122 -9.46 -12.70 -1.52
CA ASN A 122 -8.66 -11.63 -0.94
C ASN A 122 -7.84 -10.89 -2.01
N ASP A 123 -7.23 -11.62 -2.95
CA ASP A 123 -6.51 -11.03 -4.08
C ASP A 123 -7.44 -10.21 -4.99
N ALA A 124 -8.66 -10.71 -5.26
CA ALA A 124 -9.65 -9.97 -6.04
C ALA A 124 -10.08 -8.66 -5.35
N VAL A 125 -10.27 -8.69 -4.03
CA VAL A 125 -10.60 -7.49 -3.23
C VAL A 125 -9.44 -6.49 -3.24
N LYS A 126 -8.21 -6.95 -3.03
CA LYS A 126 -7.01 -6.10 -3.14
C LYS A 126 -6.89 -5.47 -4.52
N GLN A 127 -7.12 -6.27 -5.57
CA GLN A 127 -7.10 -5.80 -6.95
C GLN A 127 -8.16 -4.71 -7.20
N ALA A 128 -9.39 -4.91 -6.72
CA ALA A 128 -10.44 -3.89 -6.81
C ALA A 128 -10.06 -2.61 -6.04
N GLY A 129 -9.43 -2.75 -4.87
CA GLY A 129 -8.88 -1.63 -4.10
C GLY A 129 -7.82 -0.85 -4.86
N LEU A 130 -6.86 -1.55 -5.50
CA LEU A 130 -5.84 -0.93 -6.35
C LEU A 130 -6.45 -0.20 -7.55
N GLN A 131 -7.44 -0.81 -8.22
CA GLN A 131 -8.17 -0.14 -9.31
C GLN A 131 -8.88 1.12 -8.81
N GLY A 132 -9.51 1.06 -7.62
CA GLY A 132 -10.07 2.23 -6.96
C GLY A 132 -9.02 3.32 -6.73
N HIS A 133 -7.83 2.96 -6.23
CA HIS A 133 -6.73 3.90 -6.00
C HIS A 133 -6.22 4.52 -7.31
N ILE A 134 -6.08 3.73 -8.38
CA ILE A 134 -5.78 4.26 -9.72
C ILE A 134 -6.81 5.31 -10.13
N HIS A 135 -8.09 5.13 -9.83
CA HIS A 135 -9.11 6.10 -10.19
C HIS A 135 -9.08 7.38 -9.34
N THR A 136 -8.68 7.29 -8.07
CA THR A 136 -8.65 8.43 -7.12
C THR A 136 -7.33 9.18 -7.08
N VAL A 137 -6.23 8.60 -7.57
CA VAL A 137 -4.92 9.26 -7.57
C VAL A 137 -4.97 10.58 -8.34
N CYS A 138 -4.39 11.62 -7.76
CA CYS A 138 -4.40 12.96 -8.34
C CYS A 138 -3.11 13.74 -7.99
N LEU A 139 -2.84 14.76 -8.80
CA LEU A 139 -1.67 15.61 -8.63
C LEU A 139 -1.90 16.60 -7.47
N HIS A 140 -1.05 16.56 -6.46
CA HIS A 140 -1.11 17.46 -5.31
C HIS A 140 0.02 18.49 -5.37
N ASN A 141 -0.28 19.77 -5.10
CA ASN A 141 0.72 20.85 -5.04
C ASN A 141 1.65 20.95 -6.27
N ARG A 142 1.18 20.51 -7.44
CA ARG A 142 1.97 20.40 -8.67
C ARG A 142 3.21 19.52 -8.56
N ASP A 143 3.27 18.63 -7.57
CA ASP A 143 4.41 17.74 -7.35
C ASP A 143 4.25 16.46 -8.18
N VAL A 144 4.80 16.49 -9.39
CA VAL A 144 4.80 15.35 -10.32
C VAL A 144 5.71 14.24 -9.80
N VAL A 145 6.76 14.57 -9.05
CA VAL A 145 7.69 13.57 -8.51
C VAL A 145 6.98 12.70 -7.48
N LYS A 146 6.21 13.31 -6.57
CA LYS A 146 5.38 12.59 -5.60
C LYS A 146 4.32 11.74 -6.29
N LEU A 147 3.64 12.28 -7.31
CA LEU A 147 2.67 11.52 -8.11
C LEU A 147 3.32 10.29 -8.76
N GLY A 148 4.51 10.43 -9.35
CA GLY A 148 5.24 9.30 -9.95
C GLY A 148 5.52 8.19 -8.95
N LYS A 149 6.03 8.54 -7.76
CA LYS A 149 6.29 7.56 -6.68
C LYS A 149 5.02 6.83 -6.23
N GLU A 150 3.89 7.53 -6.16
CA GLU A 150 2.61 6.93 -5.82
C GLU A 150 2.15 5.93 -6.90
N LEU A 151 2.27 6.30 -8.18
CA LEU A 151 1.96 5.39 -9.30
C LEU A 151 2.89 4.16 -9.31
N ASP A 152 4.19 4.34 -9.06
CA ASP A 152 5.14 3.24 -8.94
C ASP A 152 4.77 2.30 -7.80
N SER A 153 4.37 2.83 -6.65
CA SER A 153 3.90 2.03 -5.51
C SER A 153 2.68 1.18 -5.90
N ILE A 154 1.67 1.80 -6.53
CA ILE A 154 0.43 1.09 -6.95
C ILE A 154 0.76 -0.05 -7.94
N TRP A 155 1.65 0.20 -8.91
CA TRP A 155 2.05 -0.83 -9.88
C TRP A 155 2.87 -1.95 -9.26
N ASN A 156 3.76 -1.63 -8.32
CA ASN A 156 4.52 -2.63 -7.57
C ASN A 156 3.60 -3.50 -6.70
N ASP A 157 2.59 -2.91 -6.05
CA ASP A 157 1.59 -3.65 -5.28
C ASP A 157 0.77 -4.58 -6.18
N ALA A 158 0.41 -4.14 -7.38
CA ALA A 158 -0.27 -4.98 -8.38
C ALA A 158 0.61 -6.16 -8.83
N ALA A 159 1.89 -5.90 -9.11
CA ALA A 159 2.86 -6.94 -9.49
C ALA A 159 3.02 -8.00 -8.41
N CYS A 160 2.94 -7.62 -7.13
CA CYS A 160 2.96 -8.56 -5.99
C CYS A 160 1.74 -9.49 -5.93
N LEU A 161 0.63 -9.12 -6.59
CA LEU A 161 -0.55 -9.98 -6.76
C LEU A 161 -0.48 -10.83 -8.03
N CYS A 162 0.69 -10.91 -8.67
CA CYS A 162 0.90 -11.48 -10.00
C CYS A 162 -0.07 -10.92 -11.06
N LYS A 163 -0.48 -9.65 -10.90
CA LYS A 163 -1.24 -8.91 -11.89
C LYS A 163 -0.34 -7.84 -12.49
N HIS A 164 -0.09 -7.95 -13.78
CA HIS A 164 0.60 -6.90 -14.51
C HIS A 164 -0.45 -5.90 -14.99
N PHE A 165 -0.44 -4.68 -14.43
CA PHE A 165 -1.17 -3.58 -15.06
C PHE A 165 -0.40 -3.10 -16.29
N ASP A 166 -1.15 -2.67 -17.30
CA ASP A 166 -0.56 -2.17 -18.54
C ASP A 166 0.25 -0.89 -18.26
N GLU A 167 1.43 -0.78 -18.87
CA GLU A 167 2.24 0.44 -18.83
C GLU A 167 1.51 1.61 -19.52
N ASP A 168 0.69 1.32 -20.53
CA ASP A 168 -0.15 2.35 -21.16
C ASP A 168 -1.27 2.84 -20.22
N LEU A 169 -1.77 1.98 -19.32
CA LEU A 169 -2.67 2.41 -18.25
C LEU A 169 -1.94 3.33 -17.26
N LYS A 170 -0.67 3.05 -16.95
CA LYS A 170 0.16 3.88 -16.07
C LYS A 170 0.38 5.27 -16.67
N LYS A 171 0.78 5.31 -17.94
CA LYS A 171 0.97 6.52 -18.73
C LYS A 171 -0.31 7.34 -18.86
N SER A 172 -1.43 6.71 -19.20
CA SER A 172 -2.73 7.41 -19.31
C SER A 172 -3.20 7.97 -17.98
N THR A 173 -2.95 7.27 -16.87
CA THR A 173 -3.22 7.76 -15.50
C THR A 173 -2.40 9.00 -15.20
N LEU A 174 -1.07 8.97 -15.45
CA LEU A 174 -0.19 10.13 -15.30
C LEU A 174 -0.69 11.34 -16.09
N TYR A 175 -1.07 11.14 -17.36
CA TYR A 175 -1.62 12.22 -18.19
C TYR A 175 -2.94 12.76 -17.67
N ARG A 176 -3.86 11.91 -17.22
CA ARG A 176 -5.14 12.34 -16.66
C ARG A 176 -4.93 13.20 -15.41
N CYS A 177 -4.06 12.79 -14.49
CA CYS A 177 -3.81 13.50 -13.24
C CYS A 177 -3.09 14.84 -13.46
N THR A 178 -2.21 14.92 -14.46
CA THR A 178 -1.41 16.13 -14.74
C THR A 178 -2.13 17.12 -15.66
N ALA A 179 -2.95 16.66 -16.61
CA ALA A 179 -3.71 17.52 -17.50
C ALA A 179 -4.75 18.39 -16.79
N GLN A 180 -5.17 18.02 -15.58
CA GLN A 180 -6.08 18.82 -14.76
C GLN A 180 -5.43 20.09 -14.19
N ASP A 181 -4.09 20.13 -14.11
CA ASP A 181 -3.37 21.34 -13.68
C ASP A 181 -2.88 22.14 -14.91
N TRP A 182 -3.24 23.42 -14.94
CA TRP A 182 -2.92 24.34 -16.02
C TRP A 182 -1.41 24.46 -16.29
N PHE A 183 -0.56 24.26 -15.28
CA PHE A 183 0.89 24.30 -15.43
C PHE A 183 1.39 23.17 -16.33
N TYR A 184 0.75 22.00 -16.28
CA TYR A 184 1.19 20.82 -17.05
C TYR A 184 0.41 20.61 -18.35
N ALA A 185 -0.83 21.08 -18.47
CA ALA A 185 -1.73 20.86 -19.60
C ALA A 185 -1.05 20.94 -20.98
N ASN A 186 -0.42 22.07 -21.31
CA ASN A 186 0.24 22.25 -22.62
C ASN A 186 1.37 21.24 -22.88
N SER A 187 2.08 20.81 -21.84
CA SER A 187 3.15 19.80 -22.01
C SER A 187 2.60 18.41 -22.20
N VAL A 188 1.47 18.07 -21.55
CA VAL A 188 0.78 16.81 -21.82
C VAL A 188 0.29 16.77 -23.26
N ASP A 189 -0.31 17.85 -23.77
CA ASP A 189 -0.77 17.92 -25.16
C ASP A 189 0.39 17.85 -26.16
N THR A 190 1.50 18.52 -25.87
CA THR A 190 2.73 18.43 -26.66
C THR A 190 3.28 17.00 -26.68
N LEU A 191 3.31 16.30 -25.54
CA LEU A 191 3.78 14.92 -25.46
C LEU A 191 2.88 13.97 -26.26
N LYS A 192 1.55 14.10 -26.12
CA LYS A 192 0.57 13.28 -26.87
C LYS A 192 0.68 13.47 -28.38
N THR A 193 0.88 14.70 -28.84
CA THR A 193 0.95 15.05 -30.26
C THR A 193 2.30 14.71 -30.88
N ALA A 194 3.40 15.06 -30.21
CA ALA A 194 4.74 14.86 -30.75
C ALA A 194 5.24 13.42 -30.60
N ARG A 195 4.83 12.71 -29.53
CA ARG A 195 5.34 11.39 -29.17
C ARG A 195 4.23 10.50 -28.57
N PRO A 196 3.20 10.12 -29.35
CA PRO A 196 2.09 9.30 -28.86
C PRO A 196 2.56 7.95 -28.27
N ASP A 197 3.62 7.39 -28.85
CA ASP A 197 4.18 6.09 -28.46
C ASP A 197 5.26 6.18 -27.36
N CYS A 198 5.44 7.34 -26.73
CA CYS A 198 6.40 7.45 -25.63
C CYS A 198 6.00 6.51 -24.47
N LYS A 199 7.02 5.96 -23.82
CA LYS A 199 6.86 5.12 -22.62
C LYS A 199 6.55 5.98 -21.40
N TYR A 200 6.01 5.35 -20.36
CA TYR A 200 5.73 5.99 -19.07
C TYR A 200 6.94 6.79 -18.55
N ASP A 201 8.13 6.17 -18.50
CA ASP A 201 9.34 6.80 -17.96
C ASP A 201 9.72 8.08 -18.71
N GLU A 202 9.60 8.07 -20.03
CA GLU A 202 9.90 9.24 -20.87
C GLU A 202 8.91 10.39 -20.60
N ALA A 203 7.62 10.07 -20.52
CA ALA A 203 6.58 11.02 -20.19
C ALA A 203 6.77 11.61 -18.78
N TYR A 204 7.05 10.75 -17.81
CA TYR A 204 7.33 11.14 -16.43
C TYR A 204 8.53 12.08 -16.35
N HIS A 205 9.66 11.72 -16.95
CA HIS A 205 10.87 12.54 -16.95
C HIS A 205 10.66 13.91 -17.62
N ALA A 206 9.90 13.97 -18.71
CA ALA A 206 9.58 15.23 -19.37
C ALA A 206 8.78 16.17 -18.45
N LEU A 207 7.79 15.64 -17.73
CA LEU A 207 6.97 16.41 -16.78
C LEU A 207 7.77 16.81 -15.54
N ALA A 208 8.62 15.92 -15.00
CA ALA A 208 9.48 16.21 -13.87
C ALA A 208 10.50 17.31 -14.20
N LYS A 209 11.10 17.27 -15.40
CA LYS A 209 12.00 18.32 -15.89
C LYS A 209 11.30 19.67 -16.01
N LYS A 210 10.02 19.69 -16.41
CA LYS A 210 9.21 20.91 -16.45
C LYS A 210 9.00 21.51 -15.07
N GLN A 211 8.70 20.68 -14.07
CA GLN A 211 8.56 21.13 -12.68
C GLN A 211 9.82 21.88 -12.21
N GLN A 212 10.99 21.25 -12.40
CA GLN A 212 12.29 21.84 -12.05
C GLN A 212 12.52 23.20 -12.74
N GLY A 213 12.18 23.33 -14.03
CA GLY A 213 12.27 24.60 -14.75
C GLY A 213 11.34 25.69 -14.21
N GLY A 214 10.14 25.30 -13.75
CA GLY A 214 9.18 26.21 -13.10
C GLY A 214 9.67 26.72 -11.76
N GLU A 215 10.25 25.85 -10.93
CA GLU A 215 10.83 26.19 -9.64
C GLU A 215 11.98 27.19 -9.78
N ILE A 216 12.92 26.93 -10.71
CA ILE A 216 14.04 27.82 -11.01
C ILE A 216 13.53 29.20 -11.47
N SER A 217 12.55 29.24 -12.37
CA SER A 217 11.95 30.49 -12.84
C SER A 217 11.29 31.29 -11.72
N SER A 218 10.61 30.61 -10.80
CA SER A 218 10.00 31.25 -9.63
C SER A 218 11.04 31.82 -8.68
N HIS A 219 12.15 31.11 -8.46
CA HIS A 219 13.27 31.56 -7.63
C HIS A 219 14.00 32.75 -8.22
N ILE A 220 14.30 32.75 -9.53
CA ILE A 220 14.93 33.88 -10.22
C ILE A 220 14.04 35.13 -10.12
N ARG A 221 12.73 34.98 -10.34
CA ARG A 221 11.78 36.10 -10.22
C ARG A 221 11.66 36.61 -8.77
N GLY A 222 11.77 35.72 -7.79
CA GLY A 222 11.83 36.08 -6.37
C GLY A 222 13.10 36.84 -6.00
N ALA A 223 14.26 36.35 -6.45
CA ALA A 223 15.57 36.97 -6.20
C ALA A 223 15.70 38.34 -6.87
N ALA A 224 15.23 38.48 -8.12
CA ALA A 224 15.24 39.75 -8.84
C ALA A 224 14.46 40.84 -8.09
N ARG A 225 13.30 40.50 -7.49
CA ARG A 225 12.51 41.46 -6.69
C ARG A 225 13.20 41.89 -5.40
N VAL A 226 14.01 41.03 -4.80
CA VAL A 226 14.79 41.36 -3.59
C VAL A 226 15.99 42.24 -3.96
N ALA A 227 16.67 41.96 -5.07
CA ALA A 227 17.82 42.73 -5.53
C ALA A 227 17.45 44.15 -5.99
N THR A 228 16.27 44.35 -6.59
CA THR A 228 15.79 45.70 -6.97
C THR A 228 15.19 46.49 -5.80
N GLY A 229 15.16 45.92 -4.59
CA GLY A 229 14.56 46.56 -3.41
C GLY A 229 15.51 47.44 -2.60
N THR A 230 16.80 47.56 -2.97
CA THR A 230 17.82 48.18 -2.11
C THR A 230 18.46 49.46 -2.65
N GLY A 231 17.91 50.10 -3.69
CA GLY A 231 18.49 51.37 -4.15
C GLY A 231 17.77 52.01 -5.30
N GLN A 232 16.60 52.62 -5.05
CA GLN A 232 16.11 53.73 -5.87
C GLN A 232 15.09 54.54 -5.07
N SER A 233 15.63 55.42 -4.22
CA SER A 233 15.03 56.74 -4.02
C SER A 233 15.08 57.45 -5.37
N ASP A 234 13.95 57.58 -6.05
CA ASP A 234 13.55 58.85 -6.67
C ASP A 234 12.13 58.75 -7.25
N ALA A 235 11.27 59.58 -6.64
CA ALA A 235 10.00 60.13 -7.10
C ALA A 235 9.23 59.40 -8.21
N SER A 236 8.42 58.41 -7.83
CA SER A 236 7.06 58.14 -8.38
C SER A 236 6.41 56.95 -7.64
N GLN A 237 6.21 57.09 -6.32
CA GLN A 237 5.44 56.11 -5.55
C GLN A 237 3.94 56.41 -5.68
N ALA A 238 3.27 55.68 -6.57
CA ALA A 238 1.90 55.28 -6.27
C ALA A 238 1.98 54.38 -5.02
N THR A 239 1.50 54.88 -3.90
CA THR A 239 1.50 54.23 -2.59
C THR A 239 0.77 52.88 -2.67
N GLN A 240 1.50 51.80 -2.92
CA GLN A 240 0.98 50.44 -2.74
C GLN A 240 0.83 50.21 -1.23
N ALA A 241 -0.37 50.49 -0.73
CA ALA A 241 -0.74 50.21 0.65
C ALA A 241 -0.45 48.72 0.99
N PRO A 242 0.13 48.41 2.17
CA PRO A 242 0.44 47.05 2.57
C PRO A 242 -0.83 46.19 2.53
N LYS A 243 -0.84 45.16 1.67
CA LYS A 243 -1.97 44.24 1.49
C LYS A 243 -2.02 43.23 2.64
N GLY A 244 -2.45 43.65 3.83
CA GLY A 244 -2.96 42.72 4.86
C GLY A 244 -4.42 42.35 4.59
N ARG A 245 -4.94 41.29 5.24
CA ARG A 245 -6.40 41.04 5.23
C ARG A 245 -7.08 42.23 5.89
N ARG A 246 -7.98 42.87 5.14
CA ARG A 246 -8.89 43.85 5.71
C ARG A 246 -9.96 43.10 6.48
N ASP A 247 -10.37 43.65 7.61
CA ASP A 247 -11.53 43.18 8.33
C ASP A 247 -12.77 43.33 7.42
N PRO A 248 -13.50 42.24 7.08
CA PRO A 248 -14.71 42.33 6.27
C PRO A 248 -15.77 43.24 6.88
N CYS A 249 -15.77 43.40 8.21
CA CYS A 249 -16.71 44.25 8.95
C CYS A 249 -16.26 45.72 9.03
N ASN A 250 -15.01 46.04 8.66
CA ASN A 250 -14.50 47.41 8.62
C ASN A 250 -13.42 47.58 7.53
N PRO A 251 -13.81 47.65 6.24
CA PRO A 251 -12.89 47.69 5.10
C PRO A 251 -12.08 48.99 4.97
N THR A 252 -12.45 50.02 5.74
CA THR A 252 -11.77 51.31 5.86
C THR A 252 -10.69 51.33 6.93
N ALA A 253 -10.67 50.37 7.87
CA ALA A 253 -9.61 50.28 8.86
C ALA A 253 -8.27 49.87 8.21
N PRO A 254 -7.13 50.44 8.64
CA PRO A 254 -5.82 50.01 8.18
C PRO A 254 -5.60 48.52 8.47
N PRO A 255 -5.00 47.76 7.55
CA PRO A 255 -4.67 46.36 7.80
C PRO A 255 -3.71 46.22 8.99
N LYS A 256 -4.00 45.25 9.86
CA LYS A 256 -3.25 44.97 11.09
C LYS A 256 -2.25 43.83 10.88
N CYS A 257 -1.12 43.89 11.59
CA CYS A 257 -0.12 42.84 11.62
C CYS A 257 -0.63 41.60 12.37
N TYR A 258 -0.46 40.40 11.80
CA TYR A 258 -0.88 39.15 12.46
C TYR A 258 -0.10 38.81 13.72
N ALA A 259 1.12 39.35 13.87
CA ALA A 259 1.98 38.99 14.98
C ALA A 259 1.82 39.89 16.20
N CYS A 260 1.59 41.19 16.00
CA CYS A 260 1.47 42.16 17.10
C CYS A 260 0.14 42.93 17.12
N GLY A 261 -0.71 42.79 16.10
CA GLY A 261 -1.99 43.50 16.02
C GLY A 261 -1.91 44.98 15.63
N GLU A 262 -0.72 45.55 15.52
CA GLU A 262 -0.51 46.96 15.17
C GLU A 262 -0.74 47.24 13.67
N PRO A 263 -1.25 48.43 13.30
CA PRO A 263 -1.46 48.82 11.91
C PRO A 263 -0.13 49.15 11.17
N ASN A 264 -0.22 49.42 9.88
CA ASN A 264 0.87 49.93 9.02
C ASN A 264 2.00 48.95 8.64
N HIS A 265 1.95 47.68 9.07
CA HIS A 265 2.88 46.66 8.59
C HIS A 265 2.24 45.26 8.55
N ILE A 266 2.86 44.34 7.81
CA ILE A 266 2.48 42.92 7.79
C ILE A 266 3.44 42.10 8.67
N ALA A 267 3.03 40.90 9.08
CA ALA A 267 3.81 40.03 9.98
C ALA A 267 5.26 39.81 9.53
N ARG A 268 5.50 39.71 8.21
CA ARG A 268 6.85 39.57 7.64
C ARG A 268 7.79 40.76 7.92
N ASN A 269 7.23 41.94 8.15
CA ASN A 269 7.97 43.18 8.43
C ASN A 269 7.80 43.60 9.92
N CYS A 270 7.30 42.71 10.78
CA CYS A 270 7.12 43.02 12.20
C CYS A 270 8.47 42.96 12.92
N THR A 271 8.98 44.11 13.35
CA THR A 271 10.20 44.21 14.15
C THR A 271 10.06 43.55 15.52
N SER A 272 8.84 43.44 16.04
CA SER A 272 8.55 42.78 17.33
C SER A 272 8.75 41.25 17.31
N CYS A 273 8.81 40.61 16.13
CA CYS A 273 9.03 39.16 16.02
C CYS A 273 10.50 38.75 16.03
N ASN A 274 11.44 39.67 15.82
CA ASN A 274 12.85 39.34 15.61
C ASN A 274 13.65 39.16 16.92
N ILE A 275 13.00 39.26 18.09
CA ILE A 275 13.67 39.24 19.40
C ILE A 275 13.49 37.91 20.15
N SER A 276 12.56 37.03 19.75
CA SER A 276 12.21 35.82 20.54
C SER A 276 12.70 34.47 20.02
N HIS A 277 13.76 34.42 19.19
CA HIS A 277 14.43 33.15 18.89
C HIS A 277 15.94 33.23 19.08
N ASN A 278 16.36 33.15 20.34
CA ASN A 278 17.61 32.51 20.75
C ASN A 278 17.28 31.53 21.89
N PRO A 279 17.52 30.20 21.74
CA PRO A 279 17.29 29.26 22.82
C PRO A 279 18.57 29.10 23.66
N ALA A 280 18.44 29.26 24.98
CA ALA A 280 19.43 28.87 25.98
C ALA A 280 18.73 28.49 27.30
N PRO A 281 19.36 27.64 28.15
CA PRO A 281 18.67 26.45 28.68
C PRO A 281 18.26 26.52 30.17
N ASN A 282 17.25 25.70 30.49
CA ASN A 282 16.91 25.07 31.78
C ASN A 282 16.75 25.94 33.04
N THR A 283 15.56 25.91 33.68
CA THR A 283 15.28 25.08 34.88
C THR A 283 13.95 25.48 35.56
N ALA A 284 13.31 24.48 36.18
CA ALA A 284 12.26 24.53 37.21
C ALA A 284 10.81 24.88 36.81
N GLY A 285 9.93 23.87 36.85
CA GLY A 285 8.53 24.04 37.27
C GLY A 285 8.40 23.95 38.80
N PRO A 286 7.20 23.77 39.39
CA PRO A 286 5.85 23.77 38.81
C PRO A 286 4.84 24.67 39.59
N ALA A 287 3.67 24.97 39.01
CA ALA A 287 2.44 25.23 39.79
C ALA A 287 1.18 25.12 38.92
N ALA A 288 0.24 24.30 39.41
CA ALA A 288 -1.08 24.03 38.86
C ALA A 288 -2.09 25.15 39.21
N HIS A 289 -3.11 25.31 38.36
CA HIS A 289 -4.39 25.95 38.70
C HIS A 289 -5.50 25.19 37.92
N LEU A 290 -6.23 24.28 38.57
CA LEU A 290 -7.54 24.49 39.23
C LEU A 290 -8.62 25.07 38.28
N ALA A 291 -9.41 24.17 37.70
CA ALA A 291 -10.70 24.47 37.09
C ALA A 291 -11.81 24.20 38.12
N GLN A 292 -12.73 25.15 38.22
CA GLN A 292 -13.83 25.18 39.18
C GLN A 292 -15.13 24.83 38.46
N GLU A 293 -15.81 23.78 38.94
CA GLU A 293 -17.19 23.44 38.58
C GLU A 293 -18.17 24.43 39.21
N VAL A 294 -19.25 24.77 38.50
CA VAL A 294 -20.46 25.37 39.07
C VAL A 294 -21.66 24.62 38.51
N SER A 295 -22.33 23.88 39.39
CA SER A 295 -23.70 23.37 39.21
C SER A 295 -24.71 24.48 39.48
N HIS A 296 -25.75 24.52 38.66
CA HIS A 296 -27.13 24.74 39.07
C HIS A 296 -28.05 23.85 38.23
#